data_AF-A0A2W1JCH8-F1
#
_entry.id   AF-A0A2W1JCH8-F1
#
_cell.length_a   1.000
_cell.length_b   1.000
_cell.length_c   1.000
_cell.angle_alpha   90.00
_cell.angle_beta   90.00
_cell.angle_gamma   90.00
#
_symmetry.space_group_name_H-M   'P 1'
#
loop_
_entity.id
_entity.type
_entity.pdbx_description
1 polymer ?
#
loop_
_entity_poly.entity_id
_entity_poly.type
_entity_poly.pdbx_seq_one_letter_code
_entity_poly.pdbx_strand_id
1 'polypeptide(L)'
;MNSDPQNQPAGTSTSPVETSASIEVSSGTPGALSTVSTDNTDWNEVSEKVFSYIDMVPDFVVRNFNKYRQPLTKIGIFLLAVISVAIADGVLDVVNALPLVAPLLELVGLGYTGWFIWRYLLYAERRQELSRDYQALKDRVAGKSAE
;
A
#
# COMPACT_ATOMS: atom_id res chain seq x y z
N MET A 1 -24.00 -82.66 -16.14
CA MET A 1 -24.56 -83.13 -14.85
C MET A 1 -23.76 -82.51 -13.72
N ASN A 2 -24.47 -82.18 -12.62
CA ASN A 2 -24.13 -81.38 -11.42
C ASN A 2 -24.12 -79.86 -11.66
N SER A 3 -25.10 -79.03 -11.25
CA SER A 3 -26.05 -79.04 -10.09
C SER A 3 -25.28 -79.00 -8.75
N ASP A 4 -25.42 -78.07 -7.80
CA ASP A 4 -26.46 -77.11 -7.38
C ASP A 4 -25.84 -76.27 -6.20
N PRO A 5 -26.52 -75.48 -5.33
CA PRO A 5 -27.46 -74.34 -5.46
C PRO A 5 -27.15 -73.11 -4.53
N GLN A 6 -28.05 -72.12 -4.61
CA GLN A 6 -28.56 -71.19 -3.55
C GLN A 6 -27.86 -69.84 -3.31
N ASN A 7 -28.55 -68.73 -3.00
CA ASN A 7 -29.93 -68.23 -3.15
C ASN A 7 -29.91 -66.77 -2.59
N GLN A 8 -30.76 -65.87 -3.10
CA GLN A 8 -30.88 -64.43 -2.74
C GLN A 8 -31.69 -64.21 -1.42
N PRO A 9 -31.69 -63.01 -0.76
CA PRO A 9 -32.61 -61.93 -1.18
C PRO A 9 -32.19 -60.45 -0.90
N ALA A 10 -32.97 -59.59 -1.56
CA ALA A 10 -33.23 -58.15 -1.50
C ALA A 10 -32.90 -57.30 -0.25
N GLY A 11 -32.61 -56.01 -0.51
CA GLY A 11 -32.69 -54.91 0.46
C GLY A 11 -32.20 -53.57 -0.11
N THR A 12 -33.05 -52.85 -0.85
CA THR A 12 -32.89 -51.43 -1.19
C THR A 12 -33.09 -50.53 0.04
N SER A 13 -32.20 -49.58 0.30
CA SER A 13 -32.55 -48.23 0.80
C SER A 13 -31.40 -47.24 0.61
N THR A 14 -31.82 -46.04 0.26
CA THR A 14 -31.12 -44.90 -0.36
C THR A 14 -30.69 -43.83 0.66
N SER A 15 -29.44 -43.32 0.52
CA SER A 15 -28.86 -42.00 0.90
C SER A 15 -28.92 -41.49 2.37
N PRO A 16 -28.05 -40.53 2.79
CA PRO A 16 -26.84 -39.96 2.17
C PRO A 16 -25.59 -40.02 3.10
N VAL A 17 -24.38 -40.22 2.56
CA VAL A 17 -23.14 -40.07 3.36
C VAL A 17 -22.57 -38.68 3.12
N GLU A 18 -22.68 -37.83 4.14
CA GLU A 18 -21.80 -36.68 4.34
C GLU A 18 -20.37 -37.21 4.55
N THR A 19 -19.51 -37.04 3.54
CA THR A 19 -18.07 -37.29 3.72
C THR A 19 -17.47 -36.08 4.42
N SER A 20 -17.45 -36.16 5.75
CA SER A 20 -16.54 -35.39 6.58
C SER A 20 -15.10 -35.76 6.20
N ALA A 21 -14.36 -34.79 5.68
CA ALA A 21 -12.94 -34.95 5.39
C ALA A 21 -12.17 -35.14 6.72
N SER A 22 -11.72 -36.37 6.97
CA SER A 22 -10.71 -36.64 8.00
C SER A 22 -9.34 -36.29 7.44
N ILE A 23 -8.69 -35.26 7.99
CA ILE A 23 -7.31 -34.94 7.67
C ILE A 23 -6.43 -35.79 8.57
N GLU A 24 -5.95 -36.92 8.03
CA GLU A 24 -4.97 -37.77 8.69
C GLU A 24 -3.57 -37.17 8.48
N VAL A 25 -2.98 -36.60 9.55
CA VAL A 25 -1.58 -36.15 9.53
C VAL A 25 -0.68 -37.36 9.73
N SER A 26 -0.29 -37.98 8.62
CA SER A 26 0.73 -39.02 8.60
C SER A 26 2.13 -38.38 8.71
N SER A 27 2.81 -38.60 9.84
CA SER A 27 4.14 -38.06 10.17
C SER A 27 5.31 -38.84 9.55
N GLY A 28 5.10 -39.45 8.38
CA GLY A 28 6.09 -40.30 7.70
C GLY A 28 6.49 -39.87 6.28
N THR A 29 5.81 -38.87 5.69
CA THR A 29 6.09 -38.39 4.34
C THR A 29 6.09 -36.87 4.36
N PRO A 30 7.12 -36.19 3.79
CA PRO A 30 7.08 -34.74 3.64
C PRO A 30 5.78 -34.35 2.93
N GLY A 31 4.93 -33.58 3.60
CA GLY A 31 3.70 -33.09 3.00
C GLY A 31 4.06 -32.30 1.74
N ALA A 32 3.56 -32.74 0.60
CA ALA A 32 3.69 -31.98 -0.63
C ALA A 32 2.94 -30.66 -0.42
N LEU A 33 3.67 -29.55 -0.30
CA LEU A 33 3.10 -28.26 -0.62
C LEU A 33 2.56 -28.38 -2.04
N SER A 34 1.33 -27.92 -2.27
CA SER A 34 0.84 -27.65 -3.61
C SER A 34 1.82 -26.69 -4.27
N THR A 35 2.74 -27.25 -5.05
CA THR A 35 3.58 -26.49 -5.96
C THR A 35 2.63 -26.01 -7.04
N VAL A 36 2.39 -24.70 -7.06
CA VAL A 36 1.91 -24.06 -8.27
C VAL A 36 3.10 -24.13 -9.24
N SER A 37 3.16 -25.20 -10.02
CA SER A 37 4.13 -25.33 -11.09
C SER A 37 3.77 -24.29 -12.14
N THR A 38 4.42 -23.14 -12.07
CA THR A 38 4.63 -22.27 -13.21
C THR A 38 5.68 -22.93 -14.07
N ASP A 39 5.27 -23.90 -14.88
CA ASP A 39 6.00 -24.21 -16.09
C ASP A 39 4.94 -24.40 -17.16
N ASN A 40 4.98 -23.54 -18.19
CA ASN A 40 3.98 -23.37 -19.24
C ASN A 40 2.53 -23.13 -18.76
N THR A 41 2.32 -22.01 -18.06
CA THR A 41 1.00 -21.46 -17.77
C THR A 41 0.38 -20.88 -19.04
N ASP A 42 -0.64 -21.55 -19.56
CA ASP A 42 -1.59 -20.95 -20.49
C ASP A 42 -2.25 -19.75 -19.79
N TRP A 43 -1.81 -18.54 -20.16
CA TRP A 43 -2.36 -17.26 -19.69
C TRP A 43 -3.87 -17.15 -19.87
N ASN A 44 -4.44 -17.95 -20.78
CA ASN A 44 -5.87 -18.06 -21.01
C ASN A 44 -6.58 -18.73 -19.82
N GLU A 45 -6.01 -19.76 -19.20
CA GLU A 45 -6.60 -20.44 -18.03
C GLU A 45 -6.44 -19.62 -16.75
N VAL A 46 -5.27 -18.98 -16.58
CA VAL A 46 -5.03 -18.03 -15.49
C VAL A 46 -5.99 -16.83 -15.60
N SER A 47 -6.32 -16.40 -16.81
CA SER A 47 -7.25 -15.29 -17.03
C SER A 47 -8.68 -15.61 -16.59
N GLU A 48 -9.21 -16.79 -16.91
CA GLU A 48 -10.56 -17.19 -16.52
C GLU A 48 -10.72 -17.27 -15.01
N LYS A 49 -9.68 -17.80 -14.34
CA LYS A 49 -9.66 -17.93 -12.89
C LYS A 49 -9.45 -16.59 -12.20
N VAL A 50 -8.57 -15.73 -12.71
CA VAL A 50 -8.28 -14.42 -12.10
C VAL A 50 -9.40 -13.41 -12.34
N PHE A 51 -10.00 -13.38 -13.53
CA PHE A 51 -11.09 -12.44 -13.82
C PHE A 51 -12.37 -12.74 -13.03
N SER A 52 -12.68 -14.02 -12.74
CA SER A 52 -13.83 -14.37 -11.89
C SER A 52 -13.73 -13.88 -10.44
N TYR A 53 -12.51 -13.69 -9.92
CA TYR A 53 -12.29 -13.06 -8.61
C TYR A 53 -12.16 -11.53 -8.69
N ILE A 54 -11.79 -10.98 -9.85
CA ILE A 54 -11.67 -9.54 -10.08
C ILE A 54 -13.03 -8.85 -10.18
N ASP A 55 -14.07 -9.52 -10.68
CA ASP A 55 -15.41 -8.92 -10.79
C ASP A 55 -16.04 -8.53 -9.44
N MET A 56 -15.54 -9.09 -8.33
CA MET A 56 -15.95 -8.73 -6.96
C MET A 56 -15.11 -7.60 -6.34
N VAL A 57 -13.93 -7.31 -6.90
CA VAL A 57 -13.01 -6.27 -6.45
C VAL A 57 -13.58 -4.85 -6.57
N PRO A 58 -14.18 -4.41 -7.69
CA PRO A 58 -14.63 -3.03 -7.82
C PRO A 58 -15.67 -2.68 -6.75
N ASP A 59 -16.52 -3.62 -6.40
CA ASP A 59 -17.57 -3.45 -5.41
C ASP A 59 -17.05 -3.21 -3.99
N PHE A 60 -16.05 -3.98 -3.54
CA PHE A 60 -15.42 -3.80 -2.23
C PHE A 60 -14.51 -2.56 -2.20
N VAL A 61 -13.76 -2.31 -3.28
CA VAL A 61 -12.83 -1.18 -3.39
C VAL A 61 -13.60 0.14 -3.47
N VAL A 62 -14.67 0.22 -4.27
CA VAL A 62 -15.48 1.43 -4.45
C VAL A 62 -16.26 1.78 -3.20
N ARG A 63 -16.86 0.79 -2.51
CA ARG A 63 -17.61 1.04 -1.27
C ARG A 63 -16.72 1.51 -0.12
N ASN A 64 -15.47 1.07 -0.10
CA ASN A 64 -14.55 1.39 0.98
C ASN A 64 -13.69 2.63 0.70
N PHE A 65 -13.49 3.00 -0.56
CA PHE A 65 -12.61 4.11 -0.94
C PHE A 65 -12.93 5.41 -0.20
N ASN A 66 -14.21 5.78 -0.07
CA ASN A 66 -14.61 7.00 0.63
C ASN A 66 -14.30 6.98 2.14
N LYS A 67 -14.31 5.81 2.79
CA LYS A 67 -13.98 5.68 4.23
C LYS A 67 -12.48 5.75 4.49
N TYR A 68 -11.66 5.30 3.55
CA TYR A 68 -10.21 5.24 3.70
C TYR A 68 -9.45 6.46 3.17
N ARG A 69 -10.10 7.41 2.50
CA ARG A 69 -9.48 8.65 1.98
C ARG A 69 -8.56 9.33 2.99
N GLN A 70 -9.03 9.57 4.21
CA GLN A 70 -8.26 10.29 5.21
C GLN A 70 -7.02 9.53 5.72
N PRO A 71 -7.12 8.25 6.14
CA PRO A 71 -5.92 7.49 6.51
C PRO A 71 -5.00 7.23 5.31
N LEU A 72 -5.53 6.96 4.11
CA LEU A 72 -4.71 6.76 2.90
C LEU A 72 -3.92 8.01 2.53
N THR A 73 -4.51 9.21 2.62
CA THR A 73 -3.76 10.44 2.35
C THR A 73 -2.63 10.63 3.35
N LYS A 74 -2.85 10.35 4.63
CA LYS A 74 -1.79 10.45 5.64
C LYS A 74 -0.69 9.42 5.42
N ILE A 75 -1.05 8.17 5.13
CA ILE A 75 -0.10 7.10 4.80
C ILE A 75 0.64 7.43 3.50
N GLY A 76 -0.04 8.01 2.53
CA GLY A 76 0.55 8.47 1.27
C GLY A 76 1.56 9.59 1.50
N ILE A 77 1.23 10.60 2.32
CA ILE A 77 2.17 11.65 2.72
C ILE A 77 3.35 11.05 3.49
N PHE A 78 3.10 10.11 4.39
CA PHE A 78 4.17 9.46 5.16
C PHE A 78 5.13 8.69 4.25
N LEU A 79 4.60 7.86 3.34
CA LEU A 79 5.40 7.15 2.33
C LEU A 79 6.14 8.12 1.41
N LEU A 80 5.48 9.17 0.94
CA LEU A 80 6.09 10.21 0.13
C LEU A 80 7.24 10.90 0.87
N ALA A 81 7.08 11.18 2.17
CA ALA A 81 8.13 11.76 3.00
C ALA A 81 9.34 10.83 3.13
N VAL A 82 9.12 9.53 3.36
CA VAL A 82 10.20 8.53 3.42
C VAL A 82 10.95 8.46 2.08
N ILE A 83 10.24 8.40 0.96
CA ILE A 83 10.84 8.40 -0.38
C ILE A 83 11.63 9.69 -0.63
N SER A 84 11.08 10.84 -0.22
CA SER A 84 11.75 12.13 -0.36
C SER A 84 13.07 12.18 0.42
N VAL A 85 13.11 11.59 1.62
CA VAL A 85 14.35 11.48 2.41
C VAL A 85 15.38 10.60 1.68
N ALA A 86 14.96 9.47 1.11
CA ALA A 86 15.87 8.61 0.34
C ALA A 86 16.44 9.31 -0.90
N ILE A 87 15.63 10.10 -1.61
CA ILE A 87 16.11 10.90 -2.73
C ILE A 87 17.05 12.00 -2.24
N ALA A 88 16.71 12.68 -1.15
CA ALA A 88 17.54 13.73 -0.57
C ALA A 88 18.92 13.21 -0.16
N ASP A 89 19.02 11.98 0.35
CA ASP A 89 20.29 11.33 0.68
C ASP A 89 21.20 11.20 -0.56
N GLY A 90 20.65 10.72 -1.68
CA GLY A 90 21.39 10.63 -2.94
C GLY A 90 21.82 12.00 -3.49
N VAL A 91 20.98 13.03 -3.35
CA VAL A 91 21.34 14.40 -3.72
C VAL A 91 22.44 14.92 -2.80
N LEU A 92 22.36 14.65 -1.50
CA LEU A 92 23.32 15.11 -0.52
C LEU A 92 24.69 14.47 -0.72
N ASP A 93 24.76 13.21 -1.14
CA ASP A 93 26.01 12.53 -1.51
C ASP A 93 26.73 13.25 -2.66
N VAL A 94 26.00 13.59 -3.73
CA VAL A 94 26.54 14.36 -4.87
C VAL A 94 26.98 15.76 -4.44
N VAL A 95 26.19 16.42 -3.61
CA VAL A 95 26.51 17.76 -3.09
C VAL A 95 27.76 17.73 -2.20
N ASN A 96 27.89 16.73 -1.32
CA ASN A 96 29.05 16.56 -0.44
C ASN A 96 30.31 16.16 -1.21
N ALA A 97 30.18 15.49 -2.35
CA ALA A 97 31.31 15.22 -3.24
C ALA A 97 31.95 16.51 -3.81
N LEU A 98 31.22 17.64 -3.79
CA LEU A 98 31.73 18.94 -4.20
C LEU A 98 32.21 19.74 -2.97
N PRO A 99 33.52 19.96 -2.79
CA PRO A 99 34.08 20.56 -1.57
C PRO A 99 33.67 22.02 -1.33
N LEU A 100 33.12 22.71 -2.34
CA LEU A 100 32.69 24.10 -2.23
C LEU A 100 31.19 24.26 -1.98
N VAL A 101 30.35 23.25 -2.27
CA VAL A 101 28.90 23.43 -2.20
C VAL A 101 28.42 23.53 -0.76
N ALA A 102 28.90 22.65 0.12
CA ALA A 102 28.57 22.70 1.55
C ALA A 102 28.83 24.08 2.20
N PRO A 103 30.06 24.65 2.13
CA PRO A 103 30.32 25.97 2.72
C PRO A 103 29.58 27.11 2.00
N LEU A 104 29.30 26.99 0.69
CA LEU A 104 28.49 27.99 -0.02
C LEU A 104 27.02 27.96 0.41
N LEU A 105 26.42 26.77 0.55
CA LEU A 105 25.05 26.62 1.05
C LEU A 105 24.93 27.09 2.49
N GLU A 106 25.94 26.84 3.32
CA GLU A 106 26.01 27.37 4.69
C GLU A 106 26.07 28.91 4.67
N LEU A 107 26.95 29.50 3.86
CA LEU A 107 27.05 30.95 3.73
C LEU A 107 25.74 31.58 3.20
N VAL A 108 25.12 30.98 2.19
CA VAL A 108 23.83 31.42 1.64
C VAL A 108 22.74 31.29 2.68
N GLY A 109 22.69 30.18 3.41
CA GLY A 109 21.72 29.93 4.47
C GLY A 109 21.86 30.93 5.62
N LEU A 110 23.08 31.18 6.09
CA LEU A 110 23.37 32.17 7.12
C LEU A 110 23.10 33.60 6.63
N GLY A 111 23.47 33.91 5.39
CA GLY A 111 23.19 35.20 4.77
C GLY A 111 21.69 35.48 4.67
N TYR A 112 20.92 34.50 4.18
CA TYR A 112 19.47 34.62 4.07
C TYR A 112 18.80 34.67 5.44
N THR A 113 19.24 33.84 6.39
CA THR A 113 18.73 33.86 7.77
C THR A 113 19.00 35.19 8.44
N GLY A 114 20.23 35.71 8.35
CA GLY A 114 20.61 37.01 8.88
C GLY A 114 19.82 38.15 8.25
N TRP A 115 19.70 38.16 6.91
CA TRP A 115 18.89 39.14 6.19
C TRP A 115 17.42 39.07 6.59
N PHE A 116 16.85 37.86 6.71
CA PHE A 116 15.46 37.66 7.09
C PHE A 116 15.18 38.15 8.51
N ILE A 117 16.04 37.82 9.47
CA ILE A 117 15.91 38.30 10.85
C ILE A 117 15.95 39.83 10.87
N TRP A 118 16.93 40.42 10.20
CA TRP A 118 17.10 41.86 10.16
C TRP A 118 15.90 42.57 9.48
N ARG A 119 15.43 42.00 8.37
CA ARG A 119 14.38 42.59 7.52
C ARG A 119 12.96 42.40 8.06
N TYR A 120 12.69 41.30 8.76
CA TYR A 120 11.33 40.91 9.16
C TYR A 120 11.11 40.74 10.66
N LEU A 121 12.13 40.39 11.46
CA LEU A 121 11.97 40.09 12.89
C LEU A 121 12.32 41.27 13.81
N LEU A 122 13.26 42.14 13.44
CA LEU A 122 13.67 43.25 14.32
C LEU A 122 12.54 44.28 14.52
N TYR A 123 11.94 44.74 13.43
CA TYR A 123 10.93 45.80 13.46
C TYR A 123 9.54 45.24 13.75
N ALA A 124 8.80 45.88 14.66
CA ALA A 124 7.46 45.43 15.05
C ALA A 124 6.46 45.48 13.88
N GLU A 125 6.52 46.52 13.05
CA GLU A 125 5.68 46.68 11.85
C GLU A 125 5.89 45.53 10.85
N ARG A 126 7.15 45.12 10.65
CA ARG A 126 7.50 44.04 9.71
C ARG A 126 7.04 42.66 10.19
N ARG A 127 7.02 42.43 11.50
CA ARG A 127 6.46 41.20 12.09
C ARG A 127 4.95 41.09 11.88
N GLN A 128 4.25 42.22 12.01
CA GLN A 128 2.80 42.28 11.76
C GLN A 128 2.48 42.06 10.28
N GLU A 129 3.25 42.69 9.38
CA GLU A 129 3.17 42.49 7.92
C GLU A 129 3.35 41.01 7.57
N LEU A 130 4.41 40.37 8.07
CA LEU A 130 4.70 38.94 7.83
C LEU A 130 3.59 38.01 8.34
N SER A 131 3.06 38.26 9.55
CA SER A 131 1.96 37.46 10.11
C SER A 131 0.69 37.58 9.27
N ARG A 132 0.38 38.78 8.78
CA ARG A 132 -0.78 39.01 7.92
C ARG A 132 -0.62 38.29 6.58
N ASP A 133 0.56 38.40 5.97
CA ASP A 133 0.84 37.76 4.68
C ASP A 133 0.84 36.22 4.81
N TYR A 134 1.38 35.69 5.91
CA TYR A 134 1.32 34.27 6.22
C TYR A 134 -0.11 33.76 6.38
N GLN A 135 -0.96 34.50 7.10
CA GLN A 135 -2.38 34.15 7.24
C GLN A 135 -3.09 34.19 5.89
N ALA A 136 -2.88 35.24 5.10
CA ALA A 136 -3.47 35.35 3.76
C ALA A 136 -3.04 34.20 2.84
N LEU A 137 -1.77 33.78 2.89
CA LEU A 137 -1.29 32.64 2.12
C LEU A 137 -1.92 31.33 2.60
N LYS A 138 -1.97 31.12 3.92
CA LYS A 138 -2.60 29.94 4.53
C LYS A 138 -4.07 29.84 4.14
N ASP A 139 -4.80 30.94 4.16
CA ASP A 139 -6.23 30.95 3.85
C ASP A 139 -6.47 30.69 2.35
N ARG A 140 -5.59 31.17 1.47
CA ARG A 140 -5.62 30.83 0.03
C ARG A 140 -5.37 29.35 -0.22
N VAL A 141 -4.39 28.75 0.45
CA VAL A 141 -4.06 27.32 0.27
C VAL A 141 -5.10 26.42 0.96
N ALA A 142 -5.65 26.84 2.09
CA ALA A 142 -6.67 26.10 2.84
C ALA A 142 -8.11 26.36 2.35
N GLY A 143 -8.30 27.24 1.36
CA GLY A 143 -9.61 27.57 0.80
C GLY A 143 -10.54 28.35 1.74
N LYS A 144 -10.01 29.04 2.75
CA LYS A 144 -10.78 29.77 3.77
C LYS A 144 -11.12 31.21 3.38
N SER A 145 -10.59 31.71 2.26
CA SER A 145 -10.78 33.09 1.79
C SER A 145 -11.97 33.29 0.86
N ALA A 146 -12.83 32.28 0.69
CA ALA A 146 -13.98 32.31 -0.21
C ALA A 146 -15.28 32.31 0.58
N GLU A 147 -15.55 33.39 1.32
CA GLU A 147 -16.87 33.77 1.85
C GLU A 147 -16.89 35.28 2.14
#